data_AF-A0A4S4NH42-F1
#
_entry.id   AF-A0A4S4NH42-F1
#
_cell.length_a   1.000
_cell.length_b   1.000
_cell.length_c   1.000
_cell.angle_alpha   90.00
_cell.angle_beta   90.00
_cell.angle_gamma   90.00
#
_symmetry.space_group_name_H-M   'P 1'
#
loop_
_entity.id
_entity.type
_entity.pdbx_description
1 polymer ?
#
loop_
_entity_poly.entity_id
_entity_poly.type
_entity_poly.pdbx_seq_one_letter_code
_entity_poly.pdbx_strand_id
1 'polypeptide(L)'
;MTRIPLFIAATAVSVLTLAQTAFAGPQYVDETGYAASGFDVVAYFDLEQSPVGQSQPAPIAGKAEYTAEYNGAKFAFSSAENRDTFLADPDRFAPQYDGHCAYGVAKGGKVPGNPTLWRIVDDKLYLNVTKNVVTFWEEDIPGNIQTAEGNWVSLEPDAASDRTIPNYSSPAPSK
;
A
#
# COMPACT_ATOMS: atom_id res chain seq x y z
N MET A 1 -6.27 -71.21 -30.91
CA MET A 1 -5.67 -70.46 -29.79
C MET A 1 -5.85 -68.97 -30.07
N THR A 2 -6.59 -68.32 -29.18
CA THR A 2 -7.26 -67.02 -29.32
C THR A 2 -6.28 -65.83 -29.36
N ARG A 3 -6.52 -64.86 -30.26
CA ARG A 3 -5.85 -63.56 -30.29
C ARG A 3 -6.78 -62.50 -29.68
N ILE A 4 -6.33 -61.83 -28.62
CA ILE A 4 -7.07 -60.73 -27.95
C ILE A 4 -6.50 -59.40 -28.47
N PRO A 5 -7.33 -58.43 -28.88
CA PRO A 5 -6.86 -57.12 -29.31
C PRO A 5 -6.62 -56.20 -28.10
N LEU A 6 -5.49 -55.51 -28.10
CA LEU A 6 -5.15 -54.47 -27.12
C LEU A 6 -5.72 -53.13 -27.57
N PHE A 7 -6.79 -52.67 -26.93
CA PHE A 7 -7.28 -51.29 -27.07
C PHE A 7 -6.58 -50.42 -26.02
N ILE A 8 -5.75 -49.47 -26.47
CA ILE A 8 -5.14 -48.45 -25.63
C ILE A 8 -6.16 -47.30 -25.52
N ALA A 9 -6.83 -47.19 -24.37
CA ALA A 9 -7.65 -46.04 -24.04
C ALA A 9 -6.76 -44.94 -23.44
N ALA A 10 -6.56 -43.85 -24.19
CA ALA A 10 -5.87 -42.66 -23.69
C ALA A 10 -6.83 -41.84 -22.82
N THR A 11 -6.64 -41.85 -21.51
CA THR A 11 -7.34 -40.97 -20.58
C THR A 11 -6.68 -39.59 -20.58
N ALA A 12 -7.33 -38.60 -21.18
CA ALA A 12 -6.96 -37.19 -21.04
C ALA A 12 -7.33 -36.72 -19.63
N VAL A 13 -6.33 -36.38 -18.81
CA VAL A 13 -6.53 -35.75 -17.50
C VAL A 13 -6.55 -34.24 -17.70
N SER A 14 -7.75 -33.65 -17.72
CA SER A 14 -7.92 -32.21 -17.72
C SER A 14 -7.69 -31.67 -16.30
N VAL A 15 -6.56 -30.99 -16.07
CA VAL A 15 -6.30 -30.27 -14.82
C VAL A 15 -7.07 -28.95 -14.86
N LEU A 16 -8.16 -28.84 -14.10
CA LEU A 16 -8.78 -27.54 -13.80
C LEU A 16 -7.88 -26.80 -12.80
N THR A 17 -7.13 -25.83 -13.27
CA THR A 17 -6.49 -24.83 -12.41
C THR A 17 -7.57 -23.86 -11.92
N LEU A 18 -8.02 -24.01 -10.68
CA LEU A 18 -8.75 -22.96 -9.98
C LEU A 18 -7.80 -21.77 -9.82
N ALA A 19 -8.11 -20.66 -10.48
CA ALA A 19 -7.42 -19.40 -10.25
C ALA A 19 -7.62 -19.02 -8.78
N GLN A 20 -6.55 -19.13 -7.99
CA GLN A 20 -6.53 -18.55 -6.65
C GLN A 20 -6.54 -17.05 -6.86
N THR A 21 -7.67 -16.40 -6.58
CA THR A 21 -7.71 -14.95 -6.37
C THR A 21 -6.82 -14.67 -5.17
N ALA A 22 -5.60 -14.21 -5.42
CA ALA A 22 -4.78 -13.60 -4.39
C ALA A 22 -5.55 -12.36 -3.93
N PHE A 23 -6.15 -12.44 -2.74
CA PHE A 23 -6.76 -11.28 -2.11
C PHE A 23 -5.61 -10.43 -1.59
N ALA A 24 -5.39 -9.28 -2.23
CA ALA A 24 -4.56 -8.24 -1.64
C ALA A 24 -5.09 -7.90 -0.23
N GLY A 25 -4.18 -7.53 0.65
CA GLY A 25 -4.51 -7.15 2.02
C GLY A 25 -5.43 -5.93 2.05
N PRO A 26 -6.18 -5.70 3.15
CA PRO A 26 -6.97 -4.49 3.27
C PRO A 26 -6.06 -3.27 3.37
N GLN A 27 -6.42 -2.20 2.66
CA GLN A 27 -5.80 -0.88 2.83
C GLN A 27 -5.87 -0.44 4.31
N TYR A 28 -4.76 0.09 4.83
CA TYR A 28 -4.73 0.74 6.12
C TYR A 28 -5.64 1.97 6.13
N VAL A 29 -6.58 1.98 7.08
CA VAL A 29 -7.50 3.08 7.36
C VAL A 29 -7.38 3.39 8.85
N ASP A 30 -7.15 4.65 9.17
CA ASP A 30 -7.08 5.13 10.56
C ASP A 30 -8.45 5.62 11.05
N GLU A 31 -8.47 6.30 12.20
CA GLU A 31 -9.69 6.78 12.85
C GLU A 31 -10.44 7.85 12.04
N THR A 32 -9.84 8.41 10.98
CA THR A 32 -10.54 9.31 10.04
C THR A 32 -11.55 8.57 9.17
N GLY A 33 -11.37 7.25 8.99
CA GLY A 33 -12.14 6.47 8.02
C GLY A 33 -11.70 6.66 6.57
N TYR A 34 -10.50 7.20 6.33
CA TYR A 34 -9.89 7.36 5.02
C TYR A 34 -8.53 6.68 4.93
N ALA A 35 -8.19 6.19 3.73
CA ALA A 35 -6.82 5.82 3.41
C ALA A 35 -5.90 7.04 3.47
N ALA A 36 -4.63 6.83 3.81
CA ALA A 36 -3.62 7.89 4.01
C ALA A 36 -4.11 9.03 4.93
N SER A 37 -4.98 8.70 5.90
CA SER A 37 -5.62 9.65 6.82
C SER A 37 -6.35 10.82 6.13
N GLY A 38 -6.81 10.63 4.90
CA GLY A 38 -7.54 11.64 4.13
C GLY A 38 -6.67 12.62 3.36
N PHE A 39 -5.36 12.38 3.25
CA PHE A 39 -4.47 13.15 2.39
C PHE A 39 -4.53 12.69 0.94
N ASP A 40 -4.29 13.63 0.03
CA ASP A 40 -4.29 13.41 -1.40
C ASP A 40 -3.04 12.65 -1.83
N VAL A 41 -3.20 11.35 -2.14
CA VAL A 41 -2.09 10.46 -2.52
C VAL A 41 -1.43 10.84 -3.85
N VAL A 42 -2.15 11.50 -4.75
CA VAL A 42 -1.58 11.99 -6.02
C VAL A 42 -0.69 13.19 -5.77
N ALA A 43 -1.12 14.10 -4.89
CA ALA A 43 -0.38 15.33 -4.61
C ALA A 43 1.04 15.10 -4.07
N TYR A 44 1.33 13.95 -3.43
CA TYR A 44 2.68 13.61 -2.95
C TYR A 44 3.73 13.63 -4.07
N PHE A 45 3.34 13.27 -5.28
CA PHE A 45 4.24 13.15 -6.43
C PHE A 45 4.64 14.49 -7.03
N ASP A 46 3.91 15.56 -6.67
CA ASP A 46 4.20 16.94 -7.09
C ASP A 46 4.94 17.75 -6.01
N LEU A 47 5.10 17.18 -4.81
CA LEU A 47 5.82 17.83 -3.71
C LEU A 47 7.33 17.68 -3.87
N GLU A 48 8.06 18.78 -3.70
CA GLU A 48 9.52 18.75 -3.67
C GLU A 48 10.01 18.00 -2.43
N GLN A 49 10.57 16.80 -2.65
CA GLN A 49 11.06 15.98 -1.56
C GLN A 49 12.28 16.60 -0.88
N SER A 50 12.25 16.62 0.44
CA SER A 50 13.41 17.03 1.23
C SER A 50 14.50 15.95 1.23
N PRO A 51 15.80 16.34 1.34
CA PRO A 51 16.90 15.39 1.46
C PRO A 51 16.73 14.42 2.64
N VAL A 52 17.41 13.27 2.57
CA VAL A 52 17.48 12.29 3.67
C VAL A 52 17.89 13.00 4.97
N GLY A 53 17.24 12.64 6.08
CA GLY A 53 17.46 13.22 7.40
C GLY A 53 16.72 14.54 7.65
N GLN A 54 15.96 15.05 6.68
CA GLN A 54 15.10 16.23 6.85
C GLN A 54 13.62 15.86 6.84
N SER A 55 12.80 16.70 7.46
CA SER A 55 11.35 16.51 7.43
C SER A 55 10.80 16.83 6.03
N GLN A 56 9.94 15.98 5.50
CA GLN A 56 9.23 16.24 4.25
C GLN A 56 8.28 17.43 4.38
N PRO A 57 7.91 18.07 3.25
CA PRO A 57 6.86 19.07 3.27
C PRO A 57 5.52 18.45 3.68
N ALA A 58 4.65 19.30 4.22
CA ALA A 58 3.33 18.88 4.64
C ALA A 58 2.53 18.33 3.44
N PRO A 59 1.90 17.15 3.57
CA PRO A 59 1.05 16.61 2.52
C PRO A 59 -0.20 17.46 2.31
N ILE A 60 -0.77 17.40 1.12
CA ILE A 60 -1.96 18.19 0.77
C ILE A 60 -3.23 17.46 1.23
N ALA A 61 -4.01 18.11 2.09
CA ALA A 61 -5.26 17.55 2.58
C ALA A 61 -6.25 17.35 1.43
N GLY A 62 -6.89 16.17 1.39
CA GLY A 62 -8.03 15.95 0.52
C GLY A 62 -9.26 16.75 0.96
N LYS A 63 -10.29 16.75 0.13
CA LYS A 63 -11.61 17.33 0.41
C LYS A 63 -12.65 16.22 0.46
N ALA A 64 -13.60 16.31 1.39
CA ALA A 64 -14.69 15.35 1.50
C ALA A 64 -15.57 15.28 0.23
N GLU A 65 -15.56 16.34 -0.58
CA GLU A 65 -16.24 16.41 -1.88
C GLU A 65 -15.59 15.53 -2.96
N TYR A 66 -14.27 15.32 -2.92
CA TYR A 66 -13.54 14.58 -3.95
C TYR A 66 -12.98 13.29 -3.34
N THR A 67 -13.70 12.20 -3.54
CA THR A 67 -13.35 10.89 -2.99
C THR A 67 -13.43 9.78 -4.05
N ALA A 68 -12.70 8.70 -3.82
CA ALA A 68 -12.76 7.47 -4.61
C ALA A 68 -12.56 6.25 -3.70
N GLU A 69 -13.14 5.11 -4.08
CA GLU A 69 -12.95 3.84 -3.38
C GLU A 69 -11.92 2.99 -4.13
N TYR A 70 -10.93 2.45 -3.42
CA TYR A 70 -9.94 1.52 -3.95
C TYR A 70 -9.41 0.63 -2.82
N ASN A 71 -9.11 -0.64 -3.14
CA ASN A 71 -8.69 -1.66 -2.17
C ASN A 71 -9.54 -1.70 -0.87
N GLY A 72 -10.86 -1.55 -1.02
CA GLY A 72 -11.80 -1.55 0.10
C GLY A 72 -11.76 -0.32 1.02
N ALA A 73 -11.05 0.75 0.63
CA ALA A 73 -10.93 1.98 1.39
C ALA A 73 -11.24 3.22 0.57
N LYS A 74 -11.69 4.25 1.30
CA LYS A 74 -12.03 5.55 0.75
C LYS A 74 -10.80 6.48 0.78
N PHE A 75 -10.41 6.97 -0.38
CA PHE A 75 -9.41 8.00 -0.56
C PHE A 75 -10.06 9.37 -0.72
N ALA A 76 -9.36 10.43 -0.33
CA ALA A 76 -9.79 11.82 -0.51
C ALA A 76 -8.74 12.62 -1.28
N PHE A 77 -9.18 13.56 -2.11
CA PHE A 77 -8.33 14.29 -3.04
C PHE A 77 -8.57 15.80 -2.92
N SER A 78 -7.52 16.58 -3.19
CA SER A 78 -7.56 18.05 -3.09
C SER A 78 -8.33 18.69 -4.25
N SER A 79 -8.46 17.97 -5.37
CA SER A 79 -9.17 18.34 -6.59
C SER A 79 -9.87 17.13 -7.23
N ALA A 80 -10.86 17.39 -8.09
CA ALA A 80 -11.47 16.35 -8.92
C ALA A 80 -10.47 15.76 -9.92
N GLU A 81 -9.54 16.57 -10.42
CA GLU A 81 -8.48 16.13 -11.34
C GLU A 81 -7.55 15.10 -10.69
N ASN A 82 -7.18 15.30 -9.42
CA ASN A 82 -6.34 14.33 -8.69
C ASN A 82 -7.11 13.04 -8.43
N ARG A 83 -8.40 13.10 -8.08
CA ARG A 83 -9.25 11.91 -7.97
C ARG A 83 -9.27 11.13 -9.29
N ASP A 84 -9.48 11.82 -10.41
CA ASP A 84 -9.58 11.18 -11.72
C ASP A 84 -8.23 10.61 -12.17
N THR A 85 -7.13 11.28 -11.82
CA THR A 85 -5.75 10.79 -12.01
C THR A 85 -5.50 9.51 -11.22
N PHE A 86 -5.92 9.46 -9.95
CA PHE A 86 -5.83 8.26 -9.12
C PHE A 86 -6.64 7.10 -9.71
N LEU A 87 -7.88 7.34 -10.13
CA LEU A 87 -8.75 6.30 -10.70
C LEU A 87 -8.21 5.72 -12.01
N ALA A 88 -7.40 6.49 -12.75
CA ALA A 88 -6.78 6.03 -13.98
C ALA A 88 -5.63 5.05 -13.74
N ASP A 89 -4.90 5.18 -12.62
CA ASP A 89 -3.73 4.34 -12.29
C ASP A 89 -3.53 4.25 -10.76
N PRO A 90 -4.42 3.56 -10.03
CA PRO A 90 -4.40 3.59 -8.57
C PRO A 90 -3.16 2.90 -7.99
N ASP A 91 -2.65 1.87 -8.67
CA ASP A 91 -1.48 1.09 -8.22
C ASP A 91 -0.20 1.95 -8.14
N ARG A 92 -0.11 3.00 -8.97
CA ARG A 92 0.98 3.97 -8.95
C ARG A 92 0.94 4.89 -7.73
N PHE A 93 -0.26 5.38 -7.40
CA PHE A 93 -0.43 6.43 -6.39
C PHE A 93 -0.75 5.90 -5.00
N ALA A 94 -1.33 4.70 -4.89
CA ALA A 94 -1.62 4.08 -3.62
C ALA A 94 -0.32 3.87 -2.82
N PRO A 95 -0.34 4.14 -1.50
CA PRO A 95 0.82 3.86 -0.66
C PRO A 95 1.22 2.39 -0.73
N GLN A 96 2.50 2.12 -0.86
CA GLN A 96 3.04 0.77 -0.80
C GLN A 96 2.70 0.10 0.53
N TYR A 97 2.64 -1.23 0.49
CA TYR A 97 2.27 -2.06 1.63
C TYR A 97 0.92 -1.67 2.21
N ASP A 98 -0.06 -1.37 1.35
CA ASP A 98 -1.41 -0.98 1.74
C ASP A 98 -1.44 0.22 2.71
N GLY A 99 -0.43 1.10 2.68
CA GLY A 99 -0.33 2.25 3.59
C GLY A 99 0.18 1.93 4.98
N HIS A 100 0.76 0.74 5.17
CA HIS A 100 1.51 0.39 6.37
C HIS A 100 2.93 0.96 6.35
N CYS A 101 3.54 1.03 7.54
CA CYS A 101 4.91 1.49 7.70
C CYS A 101 5.89 0.60 6.93
N ALA A 102 6.60 1.17 5.96
CA ALA A 102 7.58 0.45 5.13
C ALA A 102 8.68 -0.20 5.97
N TYR A 103 9.23 0.51 6.96
CA TYR A 103 10.19 -0.09 7.88
C TYR A 103 9.57 -1.16 8.79
N GLY A 104 8.30 -0.98 9.18
CA GLY A 104 7.56 -1.99 9.93
C GLY A 104 7.52 -3.31 9.16
N VAL A 105 7.17 -3.23 7.87
CA VAL A 105 7.13 -4.40 6.97
C VAL A 105 8.52 -5.00 6.79
N ALA A 106 9.56 -4.18 6.65
CA ALA A 106 10.95 -4.65 6.62
C ALA A 106 11.36 -5.41 7.90
N LYS A 107 10.71 -5.11 9.05
CA LYS A 107 10.91 -5.82 10.32
C LYS A 107 9.87 -6.89 10.62
N GLY A 108 9.05 -7.27 9.64
CA GLY A 108 8.09 -8.36 9.79
C GLY A 108 6.77 -7.95 10.46
N GLY A 109 6.43 -6.66 10.47
CA GLY A 109 5.25 -6.13 11.17
C GLY A 109 4.36 -5.25 10.29
N LYS A 110 3.05 -5.34 10.52
CA LYS A 110 2.05 -4.55 9.81
C LYS A 110 1.46 -3.44 10.71
N VAL A 111 2.21 -2.34 10.84
CA VAL A 111 1.88 -1.20 11.72
C VAL A 111 1.44 0.02 10.90
N PRO A 112 0.74 0.99 11.52
CA PRO A 112 0.26 2.20 10.83
C PRO A 112 1.32 2.96 10.04
N GLY A 113 0.99 3.45 8.86
CA GLY A 113 1.76 4.48 8.16
C GLY A 113 1.30 5.87 8.57
N ASN A 114 2.23 6.77 8.88
CA ASN A 114 1.92 8.17 9.11
C ASN A 114 2.03 8.93 7.77
N PRO A 115 0.96 9.58 7.28
CA PRO A 115 0.97 10.24 5.97
C PRO A 115 1.92 11.45 5.91
N THR A 116 2.37 11.97 7.05
CA THR A 116 3.35 13.08 7.11
C THR A 116 4.81 12.61 7.07
N LEU A 117 5.04 11.30 7.15
CA LEU A 117 6.37 10.70 7.20
C LEU A 117 6.58 9.83 5.95
N TRP A 118 6.63 10.49 4.81
CA TRP A 118 6.53 9.86 3.50
C TRP A 118 7.84 9.96 2.70
N ARG A 119 7.92 9.20 1.60
CA ARG A 119 8.93 9.37 0.55
C ARG A 119 8.43 8.76 -0.75
N ILE A 120 8.72 9.39 -1.88
CA ILE A 120 8.62 8.76 -3.20
C ILE A 120 9.99 8.17 -3.55
N VAL A 121 10.03 6.85 -3.78
CA VAL A 121 11.23 6.13 -4.23
C VAL A 121 10.81 5.29 -5.42
N ASP A 122 11.50 5.44 -6.55
CA ASP A 122 11.20 4.73 -7.80
C ASP A 122 9.71 4.82 -8.20
N ASP A 123 9.16 6.05 -8.16
CA ASP A 123 7.75 6.37 -8.50
C ASP A 123 6.70 5.64 -7.63
N LYS A 124 7.08 5.25 -6.40
CA LYS A 124 6.19 4.63 -5.41
C LYS A 124 6.17 5.41 -4.10
N LEU A 125 4.98 5.56 -3.51
CA LEU A 125 4.78 6.22 -2.22
C LEU A 125 4.99 5.28 -1.03
N TYR A 126 5.94 5.61 -0.16
CA TYR A 126 6.21 4.88 1.08
C TYR A 126 5.89 5.73 2.30
N LEU A 127 5.26 5.14 3.31
CA LEU A 127 4.96 5.79 4.59
C LEU A 127 5.75 5.12 5.72
N ASN A 128 6.09 5.89 6.76
CA ASN A 128 6.69 5.40 8.00
C ASN A 128 5.87 5.85 9.22
N VAL A 129 6.00 5.15 10.35
CA VAL A 129 5.11 5.37 11.51
C VAL A 129 5.52 6.52 12.43
N THR A 130 6.83 6.71 12.66
CA THR A 130 7.36 7.74 13.58
C THR A 130 8.65 8.34 13.04
N LYS A 131 9.01 9.54 13.52
CA LYS A 131 10.25 10.23 13.11
C LYS A 131 11.51 9.40 13.39
N ASN A 132 11.56 8.69 14.51
CA ASN A 132 12.69 7.79 14.81
C ASN A 132 12.75 6.62 13.83
N VAL A 133 11.60 6.10 13.41
CA VAL A 133 11.53 5.03 12.41
C VAL A 133 11.97 5.52 11.03
N VAL A 134 11.66 6.77 10.65
CA VAL A 134 12.20 7.38 9.44
C VAL A 134 13.73 7.33 9.45
N THR A 135 14.38 7.64 10.57
CA THR A 135 15.85 7.56 10.68
C THR A 135 16.38 6.17 10.33
N PHE A 136 15.81 5.11 10.92
CA PHE A 136 16.25 3.75 10.62
C PHE A 136 15.93 3.31 9.18
N TRP A 137 14.81 3.77 8.64
CA TRP A 137 14.43 3.44 7.27
C TRP A 137 15.36 4.12 6.25
N GLU A 138 15.72 5.38 6.51
CA GLU A 138 16.56 6.17 5.64
C GLU A 138 18.06 5.80 5.69
N GLU A 139 18.52 5.05 6.70
CA GLU A 139 19.89 4.53 6.78
C GLU A 139 20.25 3.63 5.58
N ASP A 140 19.28 2.86 5.06
CA ASP A 140 19.43 2.01 3.89
C ASP A 140 18.07 1.83 3.20
N ILE A 141 17.61 2.86 2.49
CA ILE A 141 16.32 2.84 1.79
C ILE A 141 16.21 1.62 0.84
N PRO A 142 17.17 1.36 -0.07
CA PRO A 142 17.06 0.24 -1.00
C PRO A 142 17.03 -1.13 -0.29
N GLY A 143 17.89 -1.34 0.72
CA GLY A 143 17.93 -2.60 1.46
C GLY A 143 16.67 -2.83 2.31
N ASN A 144 16.12 -1.76 2.90
CA ASN A 144 14.87 -1.83 3.64
C ASN A 144 13.67 -2.11 2.72
N ILE A 145 13.62 -1.52 1.52
CA ILE A 145 12.58 -1.83 0.53
C ILE A 145 12.69 -3.28 0.07
N GLN A 146 13.88 -3.75 -0.30
CA GLN A 146 14.08 -5.14 -0.71
C GLN A 146 13.63 -6.13 0.37
N THR A 147 13.99 -5.86 1.62
CA THR A 147 13.58 -6.70 2.75
C THR A 147 12.06 -6.66 2.96
N ALA A 148 11.46 -5.48 2.86
CA ALA A 148 10.02 -5.32 2.98
C ALA A 148 9.25 -6.04 1.87
N GLU A 149 9.69 -5.98 0.61
CA GLU A 149 9.07 -6.74 -0.49
C GLU A 149 9.14 -8.25 -0.25
N GLY A 150 10.26 -8.76 0.26
CA GLY A 150 10.38 -10.17 0.63
C GLY A 150 9.43 -10.59 1.75
N ASN A 151 9.24 -9.75 2.75
CA ASN A 151 8.32 -10.03 3.86
C ASN A 151 6.85 -9.85 3.47
N TRP A 152 6.56 -8.92 2.55
CA TRP A 152 5.20 -8.50 2.22
C TRP A 152 4.33 -9.67 1.74
N VAL A 153 4.89 -10.58 0.94
CA VAL A 153 4.20 -11.78 0.44
C VAL A 153 3.54 -12.59 1.57
N SER A 154 4.17 -12.61 2.75
CA SER A 154 3.62 -13.29 3.93
C SER A 154 2.75 -12.41 4.82
N LEU A 155 3.01 -11.09 4.86
CA LEU A 155 2.32 -10.14 5.75
C LEU A 155 1.04 -9.55 5.16
N GLU A 156 0.94 -9.47 3.84
CA GLU A 156 -0.20 -8.91 3.13
C GLU A 156 -1.54 -9.50 3.61
N PRO A 157 -1.72 -10.84 3.67
CA PRO A 157 -2.98 -11.43 4.12
C PRO A 157 -3.22 -11.34 5.64
N ASP A 158 -2.21 -11.01 6.45
CA ASP A 158 -2.33 -10.99 7.91
C ASP A 158 -3.15 -9.79 8.40
N ALA A 159 -3.63 -9.85 9.64
CA ALA A 159 -4.29 -8.70 10.25
C ALA A 159 -3.27 -7.57 10.51
N ALA A 160 -3.67 -6.33 10.23
CA ALA A 160 -2.92 -5.16 10.66
C ALA A 160 -2.98 -4.97 12.18
N SER A 161 -2.02 -4.24 12.74
CA SER A 161 -2.11 -3.75 14.12
C SER A 161 -3.33 -2.83 14.29
N ASP A 162 -4.00 -2.95 15.43
CA ASP A 162 -5.10 -2.10 15.90
C ASP A 162 -4.62 -0.78 16.55
N ARG A 163 -3.32 -0.51 16.50
CA ARG A 163 -2.72 0.66 17.15
C ARG A 163 -3.00 1.92 16.34
N THR A 164 -3.24 3.01 17.06
CA THR A 164 -3.28 4.36 16.47
C THR A 164 -1.90 4.85 16.06
N ILE A 165 -1.84 5.80 15.11
CA ILE A 165 -0.59 6.46 14.73
C ILE A 165 -0.09 7.29 15.94
N PRO A 166 1.12 7.03 16.46
CA PRO A 166 1.59 7.71 17.67
C PRO A 166 1.78 9.21 17.47
N ASN A 167 1.27 10.02 18.41
CA ASN A 167 1.41 11.48 18.43
C ASN A 167 0.95 12.17 17.14
N TYR A 168 -0.09 11.64 16.52
CA TYR A 168 -0.63 12.15 15.27
C TYR A 168 -2.16 12.29 15.36
N SER A 169 -2.68 13.31 14.68
CA SER A 169 -4.10 13.50 14.43
C SER A 169 -4.21 14.14 13.06
N SER A 170 -5.14 13.64 12.23
CA SER A 170 -5.29 14.15 10.88
C SER A 170 -6.18 15.40 10.85
N PRO A 171 -5.74 16.49 10.18
CA PRO A 171 -6.61 17.61 9.83
C PRO A 171 -7.46 17.32 8.57
N ALA A 172 -7.29 16.15 7.93
CA ALA A 172 -7.87 15.80 6.65
C ALA A 172 -8.93 14.68 6.80
N PRO A 173 -9.88 14.57 5.84
CA PRO A 173 -10.09 15.53 4.76
C PRO A 173 -10.68 16.85 5.28
N SER A 174 -10.42 17.92 4.53
CA SER A 174 -11.10 19.19 4.71
C SER A 174 -12.59 19.08 4.35
N LYS A 175 -13.41 19.85 5.07
CA LYS A 175 -14.86 19.92 4.86
C LYS A 175 -15.21 20.70 3.60
#